data_AF-A0A5P1DFR8-F1
#
_entry.id   AF-A0A5P1DFR8-F1
#
_cell.length_a   1.000
_cell.length_b   1.000
_cell.length_c   1.000
_cell.angle_alpha   90.00
_cell.angle_beta   90.00
_cell.angle_gamma   90.00
#
_symmetry.space_group_name_H-M   'P 1'
#
loop_
_entity.id
_entity.type
_entity.pdbx_description
1 polymer ?
#
loop_
_entity_poly.entity_id
_entity_poly.type
_entity_poly.pdbx_seq_one_letter_code
_entity_poly.pdbx_strand_id
1 'polypeptide(L)' 'MLNPNGYANSVIYQVVPAGKNFFHILEVPSGRIKGFRSDHNKACELAKTLEAKLQALCDTLVSSAR' A
#
# COMPACT_ATOMS: atom_id res chain seq x y z
N MET A 1 -9.52 24.16 4.17
CA MET A 1 -8.47 23.31 3.55
C MET A 1 -8.98 21.88 3.57
N LEU A 2 -9.62 21.46 2.48
CA LEU A 2 -10.18 20.13 2.32
C LEU A 2 -9.17 19.32 1.51
N ASN A 3 -8.53 18.32 2.12
CA ASN A 3 -7.67 17.40 1.41
C ASN A 3 -8.58 16.53 0.53
N PRO A 4 -8.44 16.50 -0.81
CA PRO A 4 -9.38 15.78 -1.67
C PRO A 4 -9.41 14.27 -1.45
N ASN A 5 -8.45 13.72 -0.69
CA ASN A 5 -8.28 12.28 -0.53
C ASN A 5 -8.07 11.78 0.90
N GLY A 6 -8.18 12.57 1.98
CA GLY A 6 -8.28 12.06 3.37
C GLY A 6 -7.19 11.10 3.94
N TYR A 7 -6.22 10.61 3.17
CA TYR A 7 -5.24 9.60 3.57
C TYR A 7 -3.86 10.26 3.74
N ALA A 8 -3.73 11.17 4.70
CA ALA A 8 -2.45 11.85 4.95
C ALA A 8 -1.49 11.06 5.86
N ASN A 9 -1.90 9.95 6.49
CA ASN A 9 -1.04 9.12 7.36
C ASN A 9 -1.51 7.65 7.46
N SER A 10 -2.36 7.20 6.55
CA SER A 10 -2.98 5.90 6.62
C SER A 10 -2.19 4.91 5.78
N VAL A 11 -1.56 3.94 6.45
CA VAL A 11 -0.92 2.75 5.86
C VAL A 11 -1.70 2.31 4.63
N ILE A 12 -1.10 2.39 3.44
CA ILE A 12 -1.79 2.07 2.19
C ILE A 12 -1.92 0.56 2.06
N TYR A 13 -0.86 -0.16 2.43
CA TYR A 13 -0.77 -1.61 2.32
C TYR A 13 -0.49 -2.24 3.66
N GLN A 14 -1.45 -3.02 4.15
CA GLN A 14 -1.34 -3.75 5.41
C GLN A 14 -1.02 -5.23 5.14
N VAL A 15 -0.03 -5.76 5.85
CA VAL A 15 0.25 -7.20 5.86
C VAL A 15 -0.62 -7.85 6.92
N VAL A 16 -1.54 -8.71 6.51
CA VAL A 16 -2.48 -9.38 7.41
C VAL A 16 -2.19 -10.89 7.43
N PRO A 17 -1.99 -11.50 8.61
CA PRO A 17 -1.84 -12.96 8.73
C PRO A 17 -3.19 -13.64 8.49
N ALA A 18 -3.23 -14.59 7.55
CA ALA A 18 -4.41 -15.37 7.19
C ALA A 18 -4.33 -16.85 7.63
N GLY A 19 -3.19 -17.30 8.16
CA GLY A 19 -3.00 -18.69 8.58
C GLY A 19 -1.56 -19.03 8.92
N LYS A 20 -1.25 -20.34 8.96
CA LYS A 20 0.09 -20.84 9.27
C LYS A 20 1.04 -20.50 8.12
N ASN A 21 1.95 -19.55 8.36
CA ASN A 21 2.85 -19.00 7.33
C ASN A 21 2.07 -18.54 6.09
N PHE A 22 0.99 -17.79 6.30
CA PHE A 22 0.20 -17.22 5.21
C PHE A 22 -0.15 -15.78 5.52
N PHE A 23 0.24 -14.87 4.63
CA PHE A 23 0.07 -13.43 4.74
C PHE A 23 -0.55 -12.92 3.46
N HIS A 24 -1.41 -11.93 3.55
CA HIS A 24 -1.91 -11.22 2.37
C HIS A 24 -1.70 -9.72 2.53
N ILE A 25 -1.55 -9.05 1.39
CA ILE A 25 -1.37 -7.61 1.33
C ILE A 25 -2.73 -7.00 1.04
N LEU A 26 -3.31 -6.35 2.04
CA LEU A 26 -4.58 -5.64 1.95
C LEU A 26 -4.30 -4.17 1.63
N GLU A 27 -4.88 -3.68 0.54
CA GLU A 27 -4.92 -2.25 0.24
C GLU A 27 -6.05 -1.60 1.07
N VAL A 28 -5.68 -0.83 2.10
CA VAL A 28 -6.63 -0.18 3.02
C VAL A 28 -7.58 0.78 2.32
N PRO A 29 -7.15 1.70 1.42
CA PRO A 29 -8.07 2.67 0.83
C PRO A 29 -9.10 2.05 -0.13
N SER A 30 -8.82 0.88 -0.70
CA SER A 30 -9.71 0.21 -1.66
C SER A 30 -10.35 -1.07 -1.10
N GLY A 31 -9.89 -1.55 0.05
CA GLY A 31 -10.22 -2.87 0.60
C GLY A 31 -9.77 -4.05 -0.27
N ARG A 32 -8.86 -3.83 -1.24
CA ARG A 32 -8.52 -4.83 -2.25
C ARG A 32 -7.28 -5.62 -1.88
N ILE A 33 -7.34 -6.94 -2.02
CA ILE A 33 -6.17 -7.80 -1.77
C ILE A 33 -5.24 -7.72 -2.99
N LYS A 34 -4.01 -7.24 -2.79
CA LYS A 34 -2.99 -7.10 -3.85
C LYS A 34 -2.16 -8.37 -4.07
N GLY A 35 -2.18 -9.30 -3.11
CA GLY A 35 -1.52 -10.58 -3.26
C GLY A 35 -1.43 -11.40 -1.97
N PHE A 36 -1.08 -12.67 -2.14
CA PHE A 36 -0.87 -13.63 -1.06
C PHE A 36 0.59 -14.06 -1.03
N ARG A 37 1.18 -14.14 0.15
CA ARG A 37 2.58 -14.52 0.38
C ARG A 37 2.68 -15.43 1.60
N SER A 38 3.46 -16.49 1.48
CA SER A 38 3.68 -17.42 2.58
C SER A 38 4.69 -16.90 3.62
N ASP A 39 5.52 -15.92 3.21
CA ASP A 39 6.57 -15.34 4.04
C ASP A 39 6.22 -13.91 4.43
N HIS A 40 6.33 -13.59 5.73
CA HIS A 40 6.13 -12.24 6.25
C HIS A 40 7.09 -11.23 5.59
N ASN A 41 8.37 -11.61 5.43
CA ASN A 41 9.37 -10.74 4.83
C ASN A 41 9.01 -10.37 3.39
N LYS A 42 8.62 -11.35 2.57
CA LYS A 42 8.17 -11.12 1.19
C LYS A 42 6.89 -10.29 1.14
N ALA A 43 5.98 -10.49 2.09
CA ALA A 43 4.76 -9.69 2.18
C ALA A 43 5.07 -8.22 2.49
N CYS A 44 6.03 -7.98 3.40
CA CYS A 44 6.47 -6.65 3.77
C CYS A 44 7.22 -5.94 2.64
N GLU A 45 8.13 -6.63 1.93
CA GLU A 45 8.82 -6.08 0.74
C GLU A 45 7.83 -5.68 -0.36
N LEU A 46 6.80 -6.50 -0.59
CA LEU A 46 5.77 -6.18 -1.58
C LEU A 46 4.94 -4.96 -1.17
N ALA A 47 4.53 -4.88 0.10
CA ALA A 47 3.81 -3.72 0.63
C ALA A 47 4.63 -2.43 0.44
N LYS A 48 5.92 -2.44 0.82
CA LYS A 48 6.83 -1.29 0.63
C LYS A 48 7.00 -0.91 -0.85
N THR A 49 7.14 -1.90 -1.73
CA THR A 49 7.28 -1.64 -3.18
C THR A 49 6.02 -0.99 -3.75
N LEU A 50 4.85 -1.42 -3.28
CA LEU A 50 3.58 -0.84 -3.70
C LEU A 50 3.39 0.58 -3.13
N GLU A 51 3.77 0.82 -1.87
CA GLU A 51 3.79 2.18 -1.30
C GLU A 51 4.72 3.09 -2.08
N ALA A 52 5.95 2.65 -2.36
CA ALA A 52 6.93 3.42 -3.12
C ALA A 52 6.45 3.73 -4.55
N LYS A 53 5.79 2.79 -5.23
CA LYS A 53 5.16 3.04 -6.55
C LYS A 53 4.04 4.06 -6.47
N LEU A 54 3.19 3.98 -5.45
CA LEU A 54 2.10 4.93 -5.27
C LEU A 54 2.63 6.32 -4.92
N GLN A 55 3.64 6.39 -4.06
CA GLN A 55 4.31 7.64 -3.72
C GLN A 55 4.95 8.27 -4.97
N ALA A 56 5.67 7.49 -5.78
CA ALA A 56 6.25 7.96 -7.03
C ALA A 56 5.19 8.47 -8.03
N LEU A 57 4.02 7.84 -8.10
CA LEU A 57 2.90 8.32 -8.92
C LEU A 57 2.32 9.64 -8.38
N CYS A 58 2.17 9.79 -7.06
CA CYS A 58 1.73 11.04 -6.47
C CYS A 58 2.78 12.16 -6.66
N ASP A 59 4.07 11.88 -6.48
CA ASP A 59 5.15 12.86 -6.65
C ASP A 59 5.24 13.33 -8.11
N THR A 60 5.06 12.43 -9.08
CA THR A 60 5.08 12.79 -10.51
C THR A 60 3.85 13.59 -10.93
N LEU A 61 2.66 13.28 -10.42
CA LEU A 61 1.45 14.06 -10.70
C LEU A 61 1.49 15.46 -10.07
N VAL A 62 2.03 15.59 -8.86
CA VAL A 62 2.21 16.91 -8.20
C VAL A 62 3.27 17.75 -8.92
N SER A 63 4.28 17.11 -9.53
CA SER A 63 5.32 17.82 -10.28
C SER A 63 4.85 18.33 -11.65
N SER A 64 3.84 17.70 -12.25
CA SER A 64 3.26 18.13 -13.54
C SER A 64 2.29 19.31 -13.42
N ALA A 65 1.96 19.74 -12.21
CA ALA A 65 1.09 20.90 -11.94
C ALA A 65 1.88 22.21 -11.70
N ARG A 66 3.15 22.28 -12.12
CA ARG A 66 3.97 23.49 -12.11
C ARG A 66 4.15 24.08 -13.50
#